data_AF-M4RKE7-F1
#
_entry.id   AF-M4RKE7-F1
#
_cell.length_a   1.000
_cell.length_b   1.000
_cell.length_c   1.000
_cell.angle_alpha   90.00
_cell.angle_beta   90.00
_cell.angle_gamma   90.00
#
_symmetry.space_group_name_H-M   'P 1'
#
loop_
_entity.id
_entity.type
_entity.pdbx_description
1 polymer ?
#
loop_
_entity_poly.entity_id
_entity_poly.type
_entity_poly.pdbx_seq_one_letter_code
_entity_poly.pdbx_strand_id
1 'polypeptide(L)'
;MEAASGNSTSLVNFDPETEIYSGSFNTTLLDKFVHEGVFEVVDSDGDFTNLLMNHRDDFLSGFASGVNEAKLGRDQYYADYNANPFAFSVGYEHFLYMNKKPKKLEGYACHGF
;
A
#
# COMPACT_ATOMS: atom_id res chain seq x y z
N MET A 1 -4.52 -19.15 16.58
CA MET A 1 -4.23 -19.54 15.18
C MET A 1 -2.92 -18.92 14.83
N GLU A 2 -1.86 -19.72 14.87
CA GLU A 2 -0.53 -19.28 14.48
C GLU A 2 -0.45 -19.32 12.95
N ALA A 3 -0.09 -18.19 12.34
CA ALA A 3 0.12 -18.10 10.92
C ALA A 3 1.39 -18.88 10.57
N ALA A 4 1.21 -20.05 9.94
CA ALA A 4 2.30 -20.80 9.36
C ALA A 4 3.05 -19.91 8.37
N SER A 5 4.35 -19.77 8.57
CA SER A 5 5.34 -19.17 7.67
C SER A 5 5.44 -19.98 6.38
N GLY A 6 4.41 -19.87 5.55
CA GLY A 6 4.40 -20.36 4.18
C GLY A 6 5.18 -19.40 3.30
N ASN A 7 6.43 -19.77 3.01
CA ASN A 7 7.33 -19.18 2.02
C ASN A 7 6.57 -18.51 0.85
N SER A 8 6.36 -17.22 0.98
CA SER A 8 5.97 -16.33 -0.11
C SER A 8 7.15 -15.38 -0.23
N THR A 9 8.02 -15.59 -1.21
CA THR A 9 9.06 -14.62 -1.54
C THR A 9 8.36 -13.37 -2.03
N SER A 10 7.94 -12.53 -1.09
CA SER A 10 7.43 -11.20 -1.39
C SER A 10 8.49 -10.51 -2.25
N LEU A 11 8.09 -10.02 -3.42
CA LEU A 11 8.96 -9.27 -4.33
C LEU A 11 9.48 -7.97 -3.70
N VAL A 12 8.88 -7.57 -2.57
CA VAL A 12 9.23 -6.41 -1.76
C VAL A 12 9.41 -6.85 -0.31
N ASN A 13 10.56 -6.54 0.27
CA ASN A 13 10.86 -6.71 1.69
C ASN A 13 10.80 -5.37 2.42
N PHE A 14 10.31 -5.35 3.64
CA PHE A 14 10.30 -4.16 4.49
C PHE A 14 11.18 -4.40 5.72
N ASP A 15 12.13 -3.50 5.94
CA ASP A 15 12.96 -3.48 7.13
C ASP A 15 12.38 -2.49 8.17
N PRO A 16 11.86 -2.95 9.32
CA PRO A 16 11.28 -2.07 10.32
C PRO A 16 12.30 -1.22 11.09
N GLU A 17 13.59 -1.55 11.05
CA GLU A 17 14.62 -0.75 11.73
C GLU A 17 15.01 0.48 10.91
N THR A 18 15.07 0.33 9.58
CA THR A 18 15.45 1.39 8.65
C THR A 18 14.25 2.03 7.93
N GLU A 19 13.07 1.42 8.05
CA GLU A 19 11.83 1.78 7.36
C GLU A 19 11.93 1.72 5.83
N ILE A 20 12.90 0.96 5.31
CA ILE A 20 13.16 0.82 3.88
C ILE A 20 12.33 -0.32 3.28
N TYR A 21 11.73 -0.05 2.13
CA TYR A 21 11.15 -1.04 1.24
C TYR A 21 12.14 -1.39 0.13
N SER A 22 12.56 -2.65 0.05
CA SER A 22 13.54 -3.14 -0.92
C SER A 22 12.89 -4.16 -1.86
N GLY A 23 12.99 -3.97 -3.17
CA GLY A 23 12.42 -4.91 -4.12
C GLY A 23 12.40 -4.43 -5.57
N SER A 24 11.69 -5.16 -6.41
CA SER A 24 11.44 -4.75 -7.80
C SER A 24 10.08 -4.08 -7.92
N PHE A 25 10.03 -2.90 -8.53
CA PHE A 25 8.83 -2.11 -8.68
C PHE A 25 8.51 -1.83 -10.14
N ASN A 26 7.23 -1.59 -10.44
CA ASN A 26 6.84 -1.05 -11.74
C ASN A 26 7.33 0.40 -11.84
N THR A 27 8.36 0.65 -12.64
CA THR A 27 9.00 1.97 -12.76
C THR A 27 8.02 3.08 -13.14
N THR A 28 7.07 2.81 -14.06
CA THR A 28 6.06 3.80 -14.47
C THR A 28 5.12 4.20 -13.34
N LEU A 29 4.76 3.28 -12.45
CA LEU A 29 3.95 3.60 -11.27
C LEU A 29 4.81 4.27 -10.21
N LEU A 30 6.01 3.75 -9.96
CA LEU A 30 6.94 4.30 -9.00
C LEU A 30 7.22 5.77 -9.28
N ASP A 31 7.55 6.13 -10.53
CA ASP A 31 7.82 7.50 -10.94
C ASP A 31 6.66 8.45 -10.63
N LYS A 32 5.42 7.98 -10.80
CA LYS A 32 4.23 8.77 -10.45
C LYS A 32 4.15 9.00 -8.95
N PHE A 33 4.31 7.96 -8.15
CA PHE A 33 4.24 8.08 -6.70
C PHE A 33 5.40 8.89 -6.11
N VAL A 34 6.58 8.85 -6.74
CA VAL A 34 7.70 9.73 -6.41
C VAL A 34 7.36 11.18 -6.76
N HIS A 35 6.79 11.43 -7.94
CA HIS A 35 6.38 12.78 -8.35
C HIS A 35 5.31 13.38 -7.43
N GLU A 36 4.36 12.58 -6.97
CA GLU A 36 3.33 12.96 -5.99
C GLU A 36 3.88 13.03 -4.54
N GLY A 37 5.17 12.74 -4.32
CA GLY A 37 5.83 12.83 -3.02
C GLY A 37 5.50 11.70 -2.04
N VAL A 38 4.88 10.61 -2.50
CA VAL A 38 4.55 9.45 -1.65
C VAL A 38 5.78 8.60 -1.34
N PHE A 39 6.66 8.42 -2.32
CA PHE A 39 7.91 7.66 -2.16
C PHE A 39 9.14 8.53 -2.43
N GLU A 40 10.22 8.20 -1.73
CA GLU A 40 11.57 8.67 -2.00
C GLU A 40 12.44 7.48 -2.40
N VAL A 41 13.20 7.61 -3.49
CA VAL A 41 14.16 6.58 -3.91
C VAL A 41 15.46 6.80 -3.15
N VAL A 42 15.81 5.86 -2.28
CA VAL A 42 17.04 5.90 -1.48
C VAL A 42 18.23 5.40 -2.29
N ASP A 43 18.04 4.29 -2.99
CA ASP A 43 19.06 3.64 -3.81
C ASP A 43 18.40 2.79 -4.90
N SER A 44 19.07 2.61 -6.02
CA SER A 44 18.60 1.75 -7.10
C SER A 44 19.78 1.06 -7.78
N ASP A 45 19.80 -0.27 -7.74
CA ASP A 45 20.81 -1.11 -8.37
C ASP A 45 20.15 -2.14 -9.29
N GLY A 46 20.25 -1.90 -10.60
CA GLY A 46 19.65 -2.75 -11.63
C GLY A 46 18.13 -2.89 -11.45
N ASP A 47 17.67 -4.11 -11.21
CA ASP A 47 16.26 -4.45 -11.04
C ASP A 47 15.73 -4.28 -9.60
N PHE A 48 16.61 -3.89 -8.65
CA PHE A 48 16.27 -3.67 -7.25
C PHE A 48 16.29 -2.18 -6.91
N THR A 49 15.28 -1.74 -6.19
CA THR A 49 15.15 -0.37 -5.70
C THR A 49 14.86 -0.38 -4.21
N ASN A 50 15.49 0.54 -3.50
CA ASN A 50 15.25 0.83 -2.10
C ASN A 50 14.47 2.14 -2.00
N LEU A 51 13.32 2.09 -1.33
CA LEU A 51 12.38 3.18 -1.24
C LEU A 51 12.09 3.50 0.23
N LEU A 52 11.88 4.79 0.50
CA LEU A 52 11.28 5.27 1.74
C LEU A 52 9.88 5.79 1.44
N MET A 53 8.94 5.54 2.35
CA MET A 53 7.56 6.04 2.23
C MET A 53 7.38 7.28 3.09
N ASN A 54 7.10 8.41 2.47
CA ASN A 54 6.89 9.66 3.18
C ASN A 54 5.59 9.61 3.98
N HIS A 55 5.63 10.08 5.22
CA HIS A 55 4.45 10.10 6.11
C HIS A 55 3.73 8.75 6.20
N ARG A 56 4.52 7.66 6.27
CA ARG A 56 4.03 6.27 6.23
C ARG A 56 2.87 6.02 7.19
N ASP A 57 2.99 6.45 8.44
CA ASP A 57 1.96 6.22 9.45
C ASP A 57 0.65 6.94 9.12
N ASP A 58 0.72 8.17 8.61
CA ASP A 58 -0.46 8.92 8.16
C ASP A 58 -1.12 8.23 6.95
N PHE A 59 -0.31 7.71 6.03
CA PHE A 59 -0.82 6.94 4.90
C PHE A 59 -1.51 5.66 5.37
N LEU A 60 -0.87 4.87 6.23
CA LEU A 60 -1.45 3.60 6.72
C LEU A 60 -2.72 3.84 7.53
N SER A 61 -2.74 4.87 8.38
CA SER A 61 -3.92 5.28 9.13
C SER A 61 -5.06 5.75 8.21
N GLY A 62 -4.73 6.54 7.18
CA GLY A 62 -5.68 6.99 6.16
C GLY A 62 -6.27 5.81 5.38
N PHE A 63 -5.42 4.92 4.88
CA PHE A 63 -5.82 3.71 4.16
C PHE A 63 -6.74 2.82 5.01
N ALA A 64 -6.35 2.53 6.25
CA ALA A 64 -7.16 1.71 7.16
C ALA A 64 -8.53 2.35 7.45
N SER A 65 -8.56 3.68 7.58
CA SER A 65 -9.81 4.44 7.74
C SER A 65 -10.72 4.27 6.52
N GLY A 66 -10.18 4.42 5.31
CA GLY A 66 -10.92 4.24 4.06
C GLY A 66 -11.51 2.83 3.91
N VAL A 67 -10.70 1.80 4.20
CA VAL A 67 -11.15 0.40 4.23
C VAL A 67 -12.31 0.22 5.22
N ASN A 68 -12.19 0.80 6.41
CA ASN A 68 -13.19 0.65 7.46
C ASN A 68 -14.52 1.34 7.08
N GLU A 69 -14.47 2.56 6.54
CA GLU A 69 -15.68 3.27 6.11
C GLU A 69 -16.38 2.53 4.94
N ALA A 70 -15.61 2.02 3.97
CA ALA A 70 -16.15 1.19 2.90
C ALA A 70 -16.80 -0.09 3.45
N LYS A 71 -16.17 -0.73 4.45
CA LYS A 71 -16.70 -1.91 5.14
C LYS A 71 -17.99 -1.66 5.88
N LEU A 72 -18.16 -0.46 6.44
CA LEU A 72 -19.39 -0.03 7.09
C LEU A 72 -20.49 0.38 6.09
N GLY A 73 -20.21 0.36 4.78
CA GLY A 73 -21.15 0.76 3.73
C GLY A 73 -21.39 2.27 3.68
N ARG A 74 -20.43 3.05 4.18
CA ARG A 74 -20.48 4.51 4.20
C ARG A 74 -19.86 5.10 2.93
N ASP A 75 -19.98 6.41 2.76
CA ASP A 75 -19.59 7.10 1.54
C ASP A 75 -18.09 7.42 1.48
N GLN A 76 -17.53 7.54 0.27
CA GLN A 76 -16.15 7.97 0.06
C GLN A 76 -15.91 9.43 0.46
N TYR A 77 -16.95 10.30 0.48
CA TYR A 77 -16.80 11.71 0.88
C TYR A 77 -16.23 11.92 2.30
N TYR A 78 -16.18 10.87 3.14
CA TYR A 78 -15.44 10.93 4.41
C TYR A 78 -13.93 11.15 4.24
N ALA A 79 -13.38 11.00 3.03
CA ALA A 79 -12.02 11.36 2.67
C ALA A 79 -11.69 12.82 2.99
N ASP A 80 -12.65 13.73 2.82
CA ASP A 80 -12.46 15.18 3.05
C ASP A 80 -12.16 15.53 4.51
N TYR A 81 -12.47 14.62 5.44
CA TYR A 81 -12.19 14.77 6.87
C TYR A 81 -10.93 14.01 7.32
N ASN A 82 -10.25 13.32 6.40
CA ASN A 82 -9.07 12.54 6.74
C ASN A 82 -7.79 13.38 6.61
N ALA A 83 -6.79 13.10 7.46
CA ALA A 83 -5.48 13.73 7.39
C ALA A 83 -4.75 13.41 6.06
N ASN A 84 -5.08 12.26 5.45
CA ASN A 84 -4.59 11.85 4.13
C ASN A 84 -5.76 11.39 3.24
N PRO A 85 -6.46 12.32 2.56
CA PRO A 85 -7.62 11.99 1.69
C PRO A 85 -7.27 11.04 0.55
N PHE A 86 -6.03 11.11 0.05
CA PHE A 86 -5.52 10.20 -0.97
C PHE A 86 -5.47 8.76 -0.46
N ALA A 87 -4.77 8.53 0.66
CA ALA A 87 -4.65 7.20 1.26
C ALA A 87 -6.02 6.63 1.65
N PHE A 88 -6.91 7.48 2.18
CA PHE A 88 -8.30 7.10 2.45
C PHE A 88 -9.01 6.59 1.20
N SER A 89 -8.96 7.35 0.11
CA SER A 89 -9.62 6.96 -1.15
C SER A 89 -9.07 5.65 -1.70
N VAL A 90 -7.75 5.45 -1.62
CA VAL A 90 -7.09 4.20 -2.02
C VAL A 90 -7.60 3.02 -1.19
N GLY A 91 -7.67 3.15 0.14
CA GLY A 91 -8.19 2.09 1.02
C GLY A 91 -9.67 1.78 0.78
N TYR A 92 -10.49 2.81 0.58
CA TYR A 92 -11.92 2.69 0.30
C TYR A 92 -12.16 1.88 -0.99
N GLU A 93 -11.51 2.29 -2.09
CA GLU A 93 -11.60 1.61 -3.38
C GLU A 93 -11.00 0.20 -3.35
N HIS A 94 -9.89 0.01 -2.63
CA HIS A 94 -9.27 -1.30 -2.45
C HIS A 94 -10.27 -2.30 -1.85
N PHE A 95 -10.95 -1.92 -0.77
CA PHE A 95 -11.95 -2.78 -0.14
C PHE A 95 -13.12 -3.10 -1.09
N LEU A 96 -13.64 -2.11 -1.82
CA LEU A 96 -14.71 -2.33 -2.79
C LEU A 96 -14.30 -3.27 -3.92
N TYR A 97 -13.09 -3.08 -4.47
CA TYR A 97 -12.56 -3.90 -5.54
C TYR A 97 -12.41 -5.36 -5.09
N MET A 98 -11.80 -5.58 -3.92
CA MET A 98 -11.57 -6.91 -3.36
C MET A 98 -12.87 -7.66 -3.04
N ASN A 99 -13.93 -6.95 -2.61
CA ASN A 99 -15.23 -7.57 -2.34
C ASN A 99 -16.07 -7.82 -3.60
N LYS A 100 -16.05 -6.92 -4.58
CA LYS A 100 -16.84 -7.08 -5.82
C LYS A 100 -16.26 -8.15 -6.74
N LYS A 101 -14.93 -8.29 -6.74
CA LYS A 101 -14.19 -9.29 -7.53
C LYS A 101 -13.06 -9.81 -6.66
N PRO A 102 -13.28 -10.86 -5.84
CA PRO A 102 -12.20 -11.56 -5.16
C PRO A 102 -11.38 -12.31 -6.20
N LYS A 103 -10.64 -11.57 -7.03
CA LYS A 103 -9.68 -12.14 -7.95
C LYS A 103 -8.51 -12.60 -7.10
N LYS A 104 -8.29 -13.91 -7.08
CA LYS A 104 -6.95 -14.46 -6.91
C LYS A 104 -6.14 -13.99 -8.12
N LEU A 105 -5.64 -12.77 -8.08
CA LEU A 105 -4.60 -12.36 -9.00
C LEU A 105 -3.41 -13.28 -8.67
N GLU A 106 -3.03 -14.16 -9.60
CA GLU A 106 -1.87 -15.04 -9.40
C GLU A 106 -0.64 -14.17 -9.12
N GLY A 107 0.02 -14.41 -7.98
CA GLY A 107 1.15 -13.60 -7.51
C GLY A 107 0.78 -12.32 -6.74
N TYR A 108 -0.50 -12.01 -6.55
CA TYR A 108 -0.93 -10.88 -5.72
C TYR A 108 -1.21 -11.33 -4.29
N ALA A 109 -0.36 -10.88 -3.37
CA ALA A 109 -0.61 -10.93 -1.95
C ALA A 109 -1.03 -9.54 -1.49
N CYS A 110 -2.31 -9.37 -1.14
CA CYS A 110 -2.75 -8.20 -0.37
C CYS A 110 -2.44 -8.48 1.10
N HIS A 111 -1.56 -7.67 1.71
CA HIS A 111 -1.17 -7.82 3.11
C HIS A 111 -2.07 -7.03 4.07
N GLY A 112 -3.24 -6.61 3.60
CA GLY A 112 -4.07 -5.61 4.30
C GLY A 112 -3.61 -4.17 4.06
N PHE A 113 -2.64 -4.01 3.16
CA PHE A 113 -2.10 -2.83 2.50
C PHE A 113 -1.48 -3.29 1.17
#